data_AF-A0A1W6ZX75-F1
#
_entry.id   AF-A0A1W6ZX75-F1
#
_cell.length_a   1.000
_cell.length_b   1.000
_cell.length_c   1.000
_cell.angle_alpha   90.00
_cell.angle_beta   90.00
_cell.angle_gamma   90.00
#
_symmetry.space_group_name_H-M   'P 1'
#
loop_
_entity.id
_entity.type
_entity.pdbx_description
1 polymer ?
#
loop_
_entity_poly.entity_id
_entity_poly.type
_entity_poly.pdbx_seq_one_letter_code
_entity_poly.pdbx_strand_id
1 'polypeptide(L)' 'MDDITLADDAKAENQKQQLVARIKRSSKYYGQTAPGEWFDVKVVGWDRAYPLRGNHNNYRMSDVAFGIRDNDGLIVELKS' A
#
# COMPACT_ATOMS: atom_id res chain seq x y z
N MET A 1 -17.88 -2.70 -39.85
CA MET A 1 -16.73 -1.92 -39.37
C MET A 1 -16.94 -1.76 -37.89
N ASP A 2 -16.31 -2.66 -37.15
CA ASP A 2 -16.34 -2.79 -35.71
C ASP A 2 -15.67 -1.57 -35.08
N ASP A 3 -16.46 -0.73 -34.41
CA ASP A 3 -15.94 0.33 -33.54
C ASP A 3 -16.34 0.00 -32.09
N ILE A 4 -15.75 -1.08 -31.59
CA ILE A 4 -15.65 -1.34 -30.15
C ILE A 4 -14.32 -0.74 -29.72
N THR A 5 -14.31 0.38 -28.99
CA THR A 5 -13.56 0.44 -27.72
C THR A 5 -13.99 1.62 -26.85
N LEU A 6 -14.66 1.24 -25.75
CA LEU A 6 -14.62 1.83 -24.42
C LEU A 6 -13.71 3.08 -24.27
N ALA A 7 -14.28 4.27 -24.37
CA ALA A 7 -13.64 5.51 -23.90
C ALA A 7 -14.33 6.10 -22.66
N ASP A 8 -15.35 5.42 -22.12
CA ASP A 8 -16.17 5.86 -20.99
C ASP A 8 -15.57 5.59 -19.59
N ASP A 9 -14.48 4.84 -19.46
CA ASP A 9 -13.79 4.60 -18.17
C ASP A 9 -12.64 5.60 -17.89
N ALA A 10 -12.45 6.59 -18.76
CA ALA A 10 -11.32 7.52 -18.71
C ALA A 10 -11.54 8.76 -17.83
N LYS A 11 -12.39 8.65 -16.81
CA LYS A 11 -12.49 9.68 -15.75
C LYS A 11 -12.11 9.08 -14.40
N ALA A 12 -10.89 8.55 -14.32
CA ALA A 12 -10.10 8.34 -13.12
C ALA A 12 -10.96 8.22 -11.85
N GLU A 13 -11.62 7.06 -11.70
CA GLU A 13 -12.02 6.59 -10.38
C GLU A 13 -10.83 6.85 -9.47
N ASN A 14 -11.00 7.80 -8.55
CA ASN A 14 -10.05 8.21 -7.52
C ASN A 14 -9.25 6.98 -7.09
N GLN A 15 -8.04 6.78 -7.65
CA GLN A 15 -7.29 5.53 -7.51
C GLN A 15 -6.96 5.39 -6.02
N LYS A 16 -7.86 4.73 -5.29
CA LYS A 16 -7.69 4.47 -3.88
C LYS A 16 -6.39 3.70 -3.78
N GLN A 17 -5.49 4.17 -2.94
CA GLN A 17 -4.20 3.53 -2.74
C GLN A 17 -4.43 2.04 -2.45
N GLN A 18 -4.02 1.18 -3.40
CA GLN A 18 -4.19 -0.27 -3.29
C GLN A 18 -3.10 -0.88 -2.42
N LEU A 19 -1.87 -0.37 -2.50
CA LEU A 19 -0.76 -0.88 -1.71
C LEU A 19 -0.82 -0.30 -0.29
N VAL A 20 -1.04 -1.19 0.67
CA VAL A 20 -1.05 -0.86 2.10
C VAL A 20 0.02 -1.65 2.83
N ALA A 21 0.42 -1.16 3.99
CA ALA A 21 1.30 -1.88 4.88
C ALA A 21 0.85 -1.78 6.33
N ARG A 22 1.37 -2.71 7.13
CA ARG A 22 1.17 -2.77 8.58
C ARG A 22 2.53 -2.97 9.24
N ILE A 23 2.80 -2.24 10.32
CA ILE A 23 4.05 -2.40 11.07
C ILE A 23 4.02 -3.75 11.79
N LYS A 24 5.05 -4.57 11.58
CA LYS A 24 5.18 -5.86 12.27
C LYS A 24 5.46 -5.65 13.75
N ARG A 25 4.98 -6.58 14.58
CA ARG A 25 5.23 -6.60 16.03
C ARG A 25 6.71 -6.65 16.40
N SER A 26 7.55 -7.20 15.52
CA SER A 26 8.99 -7.32 15.67
C SER A 26 9.77 -6.08 15.22
N SER A 27 9.13 -5.09 14.60
CA SER A 27 9.80 -3.88 14.16
C SER A 27 10.05 -2.93 15.32
N LYS A 28 11.18 -2.21 15.28
CA LYS A 28 11.47 -1.11 16.21
C LYS A 28 10.47 0.06 16.14
N TYR A 29 9.67 0.12 15.08
CA TYR A 29 8.63 1.14 14.88
C TYR A 29 7.25 0.70 15.38
N TYR A 30 7.15 -0.50 15.98
CA TYR A 30 5.90 -0.98 16.55
C TYR A 30 5.39 -0.02 17.64
N GLY A 31 4.14 0.42 17.51
CA GLY A 31 3.53 1.45 18.37
C GLY A 31 3.44 2.85 17.75
N GLN A 32 4.01 3.09 16.56
CA GLN A 32 3.75 4.32 15.80
C GLN A 32 2.32 4.40 15.24
N THR A 33 1.68 3.25 15.06
CA THR A 33 0.26 3.10 14.69
C THR A 33 -0.43 2.18 15.69
N ALA A 34 -1.76 2.14 15.66
CA ALA A 34 -2.50 1.18 16.45
C ALA A 34 -2.11 -0.26 16.04
N PRO A 35 -2.04 -1.20 17.00
CA PRO A 35 -1.73 -2.59 16.69
C PRO A 35 -2.70 -3.17 15.66
N GLY A 36 -2.19 -3.66 14.54
CA GLY A 36 -3.04 -4.20 13.47
C GLY A 36 -3.42 -3.20 12.39
N GLU A 37 -3.11 -1.92 12.57
CA GLU A 37 -3.53 -0.86 11.66
C GLU A 37 -2.80 -0.92 10.32
N TRP A 38 -3.59 -0.89 9.25
CA TRP A 38 -3.12 -0.80 7.87
C TRP A 38 -3.13 0.64 7.41
N PHE A 39 -2.03 1.06 6.79
CA PHE A 39 -1.88 2.41 6.25
C PHE A 39 -1.37 2.37 4.83
N ASP A 40 -1.64 3.46 4.13
CA ASP A 40 -1.29 3.65 2.73
C ASP A 40 0.24 3.79 2.59
N VAL A 41 0.83 3.02 1.68
CA VAL A 41 2.28 3.07 1.43
C VAL A 41 2.61 3.21 -0.04
N LYS A 42 3.70 3.92 -0.31
CA LYS A 42 4.29 4.05 -1.64
C LYS A 42 5.73 3.58 -1.65
N VAL A 43 6.15 3.01 -2.77
CA VAL A 43 7.54 2.66 -3.00
C VAL A 43 8.28 3.90 -3.51
N VAL A 44 9.33 4.30 -2.78
CA VAL A 44 10.20 5.43 -3.14
C VAL A 44 11.54 4.87 -3.63
N GLY A 45 11.80 4.97 -4.93
CA GLY A 45 12.98 4.35 -5.57
C GLY A 45 14.34 4.98 -5.25
N TRP A 46 14.37 6.08 -4.50
CA TRP A 46 15.61 6.81 -4.18
C TRP A 46 16.40 6.21 -3.01
N ASP A 47 15.72 5.56 -2.05
CA ASP A 47 16.35 4.97 -0.88
C ASP A 47 16.23 3.44 -0.92
N ARG A 48 17.34 2.76 -1.22
CA ARG A 48 17.37 1.29 -1.28
C ARG A 48 17.27 0.62 0.09
N ALA A 49 17.63 1.32 1.17
CA ALA A 49 17.55 0.80 2.53
C ALA A 49 16.14 0.97 3.11
N TYR A 50 15.47 2.07 2.77
CA TYR A 50 14.09 2.37 3.19
C TYR A 50 13.20 2.70 1.98
N PRO A 51 12.93 1.71 1.12
CA PRO A 51 12.22 1.94 -0.13
C PRO A 51 10.72 2.18 0.08
N LEU A 52 10.21 2.14 1.30
CA LEU A 52 8.78 2.30 1.59
C LEU A 52 8.54 3.59 2.35
N ARG A 53 7.55 4.36 1.91
CA ARG A 53 7.09 5.55 2.62
C ARG A 53 5.61 5.46 2.92
N GLY A 54 5.25 5.66 4.18
CA GLY A 54 3.87 5.65 4.67
C GLY A 54 3.83 6.18 6.10
N ASN A 55 2.66 6.60 6.58
CA ASN A 55 2.50 7.12 7.96
C ASN A 55 3.59 8.13 8.38
N HIS A 56 3.92 9.09 7.50
CA HIS A 56 4.98 10.09 7.70
C HIS A 56 6.40 9.57 7.97
N ASN A 57 6.69 8.30 7.68
CA ASN A 57 8.00 7.69 7.93
C ASN A 57 8.45 6.80 6.75
N ASN A 58 9.73 6.44 6.75
CA ASN A 58 10.30 5.49 5.80
C ASN A 58 10.60 4.16 6.49
N TYR A 59 10.18 3.06 5.87
CA TYR A 59 10.28 1.71 6.43
C TYR A 59 11.11 0.78 5.54
N ARG A 60 11.73 -0.22 6.15
CA ARG A 60 12.34 -1.34 5.42
C ARG A 60 11.25 -2.34 5.05
N MET A 61 11.45 -3.09 3.97
CA MET A 61 10.55 -4.20 3.61
C MET A 61 10.40 -5.23 4.73
N SER A 62 11.47 -5.47 5.51
CA SER A 62 11.44 -6.43 6.62
C SER A 62 10.60 -5.96 7.82
N ASP A 63 10.45 -4.65 8.01
CA ASP A 63 9.78 -4.04 9.17
C ASP A 63 8.25 -4.03 9.05
N VAL A 64 7.72 -4.19 7.83
CA VAL A 64 6.29 -4.13 7.55
C VAL A 64 5.79 -5.40 6.88
N ALA A 65 4.51 -5.70 7.08
CA ALA A 65 3.75 -6.65 6.27
C ALA A 65 3.01 -5.88 5.18
N PHE A 66 2.87 -6.49 4.00
CA PHE A 66 2.20 -5.88 2.87
C PHE A 66 0.77 -6.40 2.71
N GLY A 67 -0.09 -5.55 2.18
CA GLY A 67 -1.43 -5.94 1.81
C GLY A 67 -1.87 -5.21 0.55
N ILE A 68 -2.84 -5.80 -0.12
CA ILE A 68 -3.56 -5.18 -1.24
C ILE A 68 -4.96 -4.84 -0.73
N ARG A 69 -5.34 -3.57 -0.87
CA ARG A 69 -6.69 -3.08 -0.60
C ARG A 69 -7.48 -3.10 -1.91
N ASP A 70 -8.61 -3.80 -1.91
CA ASP A 70 -9.56 -3.81 -3.01
C ASP A 70 -10.49 -2.58 -2.98
N ASN A 71 -11.28 -2.37 -4.03
CA ASN A 71 -12.18 -1.22 -4.19
C ASN A 71 -13.24 -1.14 -3.06
N ASP A 72 -13.65 -2.30 -2.53
CA ASP A 72 -14.54 -2.46 -1.37
C ASP A 72 -13.85 -2.19 -0.02
N GLY A 73 -12.54 -1.93 -0.01
CA GLY A 73 -11.76 -1.66 1.20
C GLY A 73 -11.28 -2.91 1.94
N LEU A 74 -11.59 -4.11 1.43
CA LEU A 74 -11.03 -5.36 1.93
C LEU A 74 -9.51 -5.38 1.74
N ILE A 75 -8.77 -5.77 2.78
CA ILE A 75 -7.31 -5.88 2.73
C ILE A 75 -6.92 -7.36 2.74
N VAL A 76 -6.25 -7.79 1.68
CA VAL A 76 -5.62 -9.11 1.57
C VAL A 76 -4.15 -8.98 1.93
N GLU A 77 -3.73 -9.61 3.03
CA GLU A 77 -2.32 -9.65 3.42
C GLU A 77 -1.52 -10.53 2.43
N LEU A 78 -0.44 -9.96 1.90
CA LEU A 78 0.54 -10.70 1.10
C LEU A 78 1.49 -11.41 2.06
N LYS A 79 1.32 -12.73 2.20
CA LYS A 79 2.25 -13.55 2.97
C LYS A 79 3.55 -13.73 2.19
N SER A 80 4.64 -13.30 2.80
CA SER A 80 6.03 -13.45 2.35
C SER A 80 6.81 -14.28 3.35
#